data_AF-A0A521Y7N9-F1
#
_entry.id   AF-A0A521Y7N9-F1
#
_cell.length_a   1.000
_cell.length_b   1.000
_cell.length_c   1.000
_cell.angle_alpha   90.00
_cell.angle_beta   90.00
_cell.angle_gamma   90.00
#
_symmetry.space_group_name_H-M   'P 1'
#
loop_
_entity.id
_entity.type
_entity.pdbx_description
1 polymer ?
#
loop_
_entity_poly.entity_id
_entity_poly.type
_entity_poly.pdbx_seq_one_letter_code
_entity_poly.pdbx_strand_id
1 'polypeptide(L)'
;MTTTGQGLGNVAPGTTVSVEMDGQPVAVANVDGTLYAFDDYCTHRQCLLSEGTLAGTVVSCGCHGSQFDVTTGAVLRGPAKMPLSTFKVEIVDGELRLDIIEKAAEAVEQPASPAVAAAAPAAASPTPAVEAEVALAHVPLFSGLPAVSLQTLQALCFRRTFRPDEVIVEEGRTGNGCYVVVSGRVEVVRGLPDRPQVLATFGPGEPFGEMALLGDWKRTASVVAIEETTCIGIDRWVFLAFLRREPELAVRMLQLVAQRLVDTNQRLSASA
;
A
#
# COMPACT_ATOMS: atom_id res chain seq x y z
N MET A 1 8.42 -2.31 18.21
CA MET A 1 9.57 -3.23 18.32
C MET A 1 10.81 -2.37 18.05
N THR A 2 11.81 -2.34 18.93
CA THR A 2 12.98 -1.45 18.78
C THR A 2 13.86 -1.95 17.65
N THR A 3 14.12 -1.13 16.62
CA THR A 3 15.30 -1.33 15.79
C THR A 3 16.41 -0.43 16.30
N THR A 4 17.57 -1.04 16.55
CA THR A 4 18.80 -0.35 16.94
C THR A 4 19.65 -0.17 15.68
N GLY A 5 19.70 1.06 15.18
CA GLY A 5 20.50 1.48 14.02
C GLY A 5 21.44 2.64 14.37
N GLN A 6 22.65 2.61 13.80
CA GLN A 6 23.83 3.46 14.06
C GLN A 6 23.58 4.91 14.56
N GLY A 7 23.81 5.20 15.84
CA GLY A 7 24.09 6.56 16.35
C GLY A 7 23.22 7.68 15.78
N LEU A 8 21.89 7.52 15.81
CA LEU A 8 20.92 8.34 15.07
C LEU A 8 20.41 9.59 15.81
N GLY A 9 21.00 9.95 16.96
CA GLY A 9 20.55 11.08 17.79
C GLY A 9 20.71 12.48 17.18
N ASN A 10 21.02 12.62 15.88
CA ASN A 10 21.35 13.90 15.27
C ASN A 10 20.82 14.06 13.83
N VAL A 11 19.53 13.78 13.61
CA VAL A 11 18.84 14.24 12.39
C VAL A 11 18.78 15.76 12.46
N ALA A 12 19.53 16.45 11.61
CA ALA A 12 19.58 17.92 11.64
C ALA A 12 18.21 18.53 11.29
N PRO A 13 17.78 19.62 11.95
CA PRO A 13 16.55 20.31 11.56
C PRO A 13 16.54 20.68 10.07
N GLY A 14 15.42 20.41 9.41
CA GLY A 14 15.24 20.63 7.97
C GLY A 14 15.81 19.51 7.08
N THR A 15 16.27 18.39 7.65
CA THR A 15 16.78 17.26 6.87
C THR A 15 15.98 15.98 7.09
N THR A 16 16.22 15.04 6.18
CA THR A 16 15.75 13.66 6.22
C THR A 16 16.94 12.70 6.26
N VAL A 17 16.82 11.61 6.99
CA VAL A 17 17.77 10.48 6.92
C VAL A 17 17.02 9.18 6.71
N SER A 18 17.63 8.23 5.98
CA SER A 18 17.15 6.85 5.91
C SER A 18 17.69 6.06 7.09
N VAL A 19 16.83 5.29 7.73
CA VAL A 19 17.18 4.27 8.72
C VAL A 19 16.55 2.95 8.30
N GLU A 20 17.00 1.82 8.85
CA GLU A 20 16.41 0.52 8.54
C GLU A 20 15.53 0.05 9.71
N MET A 21 14.35 -0.47 9.40
CA MET A 21 13.46 -1.18 10.33
C MET A 21 13.01 -2.49 9.66
N ASP A 22 13.27 -3.64 10.29
CA ASP A 22 12.91 -4.96 9.74
C ASP A 22 13.36 -5.19 8.27
N GLY A 23 14.54 -4.71 7.88
CA GLY A 23 15.07 -4.85 6.52
C GLY A 23 14.42 -3.93 5.47
N GLN A 24 13.70 -2.89 5.89
CA GLN A 24 13.06 -1.92 5.01
C GLN A 24 13.47 -0.49 5.41
N PRO A 25 13.66 0.42 4.44
CA PRO A 25 14.06 1.78 4.73
C PRO A 25 12.88 2.60 5.27
N VAL A 26 13.14 3.33 6.35
CA VAL A 26 12.25 4.30 6.98
C VAL A 26 12.94 5.66 6.95
N ALA A 27 12.28 6.67 6.42
CA ALA A 27 12.76 8.03 6.48
C ALA A 27 12.41 8.65 7.83
N VAL A 28 13.36 9.37 8.41
CA VAL A 28 13.16 10.20 9.60
C VAL A 28 13.42 11.64 9.21
N ALA A 29 12.38 12.48 9.22
CA ALA A 29 12.44 13.91 9.00
C ALA A 29 12.54 14.65 10.34
N ASN A 30 13.35 15.70 10.39
CA ASN A 30 13.33 16.66 11.50
C ASN A 30 12.73 17.99 11.02
N VAL A 31 11.52 18.29 11.48
CA VAL A 31 10.83 19.56 11.21
C VAL A 31 10.91 20.42 12.46
N ASP A 32 11.75 21.46 12.42
CA ASP A 32 11.93 22.44 13.50
C ASP A 32 12.18 21.81 14.90
N GLY A 33 12.94 20.72 14.94
CA GLY A 33 13.27 19.97 16.16
C GLY A 33 12.32 18.81 16.49
N THR A 34 11.22 18.67 15.75
CA THR A 34 10.27 17.57 15.92
C THR A 34 10.54 16.47 14.89
N LEU A 35 10.67 15.22 15.35
CA LEU A 35 10.92 14.09 14.48
C LEU A 35 9.62 13.46 13.99
N TYR A 36 9.62 13.10 12.71
CA TYR A 36 8.55 12.35 12.06
C TYR A 36 9.16 11.20 11.27
N ALA A 37 8.57 10.02 11.36
CA ALA A 37 9.04 8.85 10.63
C ALA A 37 7.97 8.33 9.68
N PHE A 38 8.37 7.96 8.47
CA PHE A 38 7.49 7.48 7.40
C PHE A 38 8.22 6.53 6.44
N ASP A 39 7.48 5.76 5.64
CA ASP A 39 8.08 4.86 4.65
C ASP A 39 9.00 5.65 3.73
N ASP A 40 10.27 5.25 3.63
CA ASP A 40 11.22 5.99 2.80
C ASP A 40 10.90 5.83 1.31
N TYR A 41 10.15 4.80 0.92
CA TYR A 41 9.78 4.63 -0.47
C TYR A 41 8.60 5.50 -0.85
N CYS A 42 8.82 6.39 -1.82
CA CYS A 42 7.73 7.10 -2.48
C CYS A 42 6.70 6.12 -3.05
N THR A 43 5.43 6.27 -2.69
CA THR A 43 4.33 5.37 -3.12
C THR A 43 4.02 5.38 -4.62
N HIS A 44 4.72 6.19 -5.41
CA HIS A 44 4.62 6.19 -6.88
C HIS A 44 5.60 5.22 -7.56
N ARG A 45 6.91 5.41 -7.34
CA ARG A 45 7.99 4.62 -7.99
C ARG A 45 9.06 4.11 -7.04
N GLN A 46 8.84 4.20 -5.73
CA GLN A 46 9.72 3.69 -4.68
C GLN A 46 11.14 4.23 -4.77
N CYS A 47 11.26 5.51 -5.07
CA CYS A 47 12.49 6.24 -4.86
C CYS A 47 12.56 6.64 -3.39
N LEU A 48 13.76 6.68 -2.82
CA LEU A 48 13.95 7.12 -1.44
C LEU A 48 13.57 8.59 -1.32
N LEU A 49 12.67 8.87 -0.37
CA LEU A 49 12.20 10.21 -0.04
C LEU A 49 13.25 10.96 0.78
N SER A 50 14.08 10.23 1.52
CA SER A 50 15.22 10.73 2.27
C SER A 50 16.30 11.35 1.37
N GLU A 51 16.39 10.92 0.11
CA GLU A 51 17.23 11.51 -0.94
C GLU A 51 16.58 12.73 -1.63
N GLY A 52 15.33 13.05 -1.28
CA GLY A 52 14.59 14.18 -1.79
C GLY A 52 14.90 15.49 -1.07
N THR A 53 13.90 16.37 -1.01
CA THR A 53 13.99 17.64 -0.27
C THR A 53 12.89 17.74 0.78
N LEU A 54 13.21 18.33 1.93
CA LEU A 54 12.25 18.66 2.99
C LEU A 54 12.07 20.19 3.06
N ALA A 55 10.82 20.66 3.03
CA ALA A 55 10.47 22.06 3.22
C ALA A 55 9.28 22.18 4.18
N GLY A 56 9.53 22.63 5.41
CA GLY A 56 8.53 22.56 6.48
C GLY A 56 8.11 21.12 6.71
N THR A 57 6.81 20.83 6.66
CA THR A 57 6.27 19.46 6.75
C THR A 57 6.22 18.72 5.42
N VAL A 58 6.68 19.32 4.32
CA VAL A 58 6.52 18.74 2.98
C VAL A 58 7.80 18.07 2.53
N VAL A 59 7.76 16.74 2.39
CA VAL A 59 8.82 15.99 1.70
C VAL A 59 8.49 15.88 0.21
N SER A 60 9.46 16.18 -0.64
CA SER A 60 9.34 16.07 -2.10
C SER A 60 10.25 14.99 -2.62
N CYS A 61 9.67 14.01 -3.31
CA CYS A 61 10.41 12.94 -3.97
C CYS A 61 11.26 13.51 -5.12
N GLY A 62 12.57 13.27 -5.08
CA GLY A 62 13.53 13.74 -6.09
C GLY A 62 13.35 13.15 -7.49
N CYS A 63 12.51 12.11 -7.65
CA CYS A 63 12.37 11.41 -8.92
C CYS A 63 11.30 12.00 -9.85
N HIS A 64 10.05 12.11 -9.39
CA HIS A 64 8.93 12.62 -10.20
C HIS A 64 8.12 13.72 -9.49
N GLY A 65 8.65 14.26 -8.39
CA GLY A 65 8.07 15.41 -7.69
C GLY A 65 6.79 15.13 -6.90
N SER A 66 6.51 13.88 -6.54
CA SER A 66 5.43 13.58 -5.59
C SER A 66 5.73 14.25 -4.24
N GLN A 67 4.72 14.85 -3.62
CA GLN A 67 4.86 15.54 -2.34
C GLN A 67 3.93 14.94 -1.31
N PHE A 68 4.44 14.83 -0.09
CA PHE A 68 3.73 14.26 1.04
C PHE A 68 3.91 15.14 2.28
N ASP A 69 2.88 15.16 3.12
CA ASP A 69 3.00 15.73 4.46
C ASP A 69 3.64 14.69 5.39
N VAL A 70 4.80 14.98 5.98
CA VAL A 70 5.55 14.03 6.82
C VAL A 70 4.88 13.75 8.17
N THR A 71 3.94 14.59 8.60
CA THR A 71 3.25 14.46 9.90
C THR A 71 2.07 13.50 9.84
N THR A 72 1.49 13.35 8.65
CA THR A 72 0.28 12.54 8.39
C THR A 72 0.48 11.44 7.36
N GLY A 73 1.53 11.54 6.54
CA GLY A 73 1.75 10.69 5.36
C GLY A 73 0.87 11.08 4.15
N ALA A 74 0.01 12.09 4.27
CA ALA A 74 -0.96 12.43 3.23
C ALA A 74 -0.28 12.87 1.92
N VAL A 75 -0.85 12.45 0.78
CA VAL A 75 -0.41 12.92 -0.53
C VAL A 75 -0.87 14.36 -0.76
N LEU A 76 0.09 15.27 -0.87
CA LEU A 76 -0.18 16.68 -1.17
C LEU A 76 -0.13 16.94 -2.68
N ARG A 77 0.78 16.28 -3.40
CA ARG A 77 0.94 16.43 -4.86
C ARG A 77 1.34 15.11 -5.50
N GLY A 78 0.67 14.79 -6.61
CA GLY A 78 0.99 13.62 -7.42
C GLY A 78 2.35 13.75 -8.15
N PRO A 79 2.79 12.69 -8.85
CA PRO A 79 1.99 11.57 -9.35
C PRO A 79 1.62 10.47 -8.34
N ALA A 80 2.20 10.45 -7.13
CA ALA A 80 1.75 9.55 -6.07
C ALA A 80 0.26 9.71 -5.76
N LYS A 81 -0.33 8.62 -5.29
CA LYS A 81 -1.77 8.51 -5.05
C LYS A 81 -2.12 7.69 -3.81
N MET A 82 -1.11 7.11 -3.16
CA MET A 82 -1.27 6.43 -1.88
C MET A 82 -0.53 7.23 -0.81
N PRO A 83 -1.10 7.40 0.38
CA PRO A 83 -0.38 8.02 1.49
C PRO A 83 0.81 7.16 1.91
N LEU A 84 1.78 7.78 2.59
CA LEU A 84 2.88 7.07 3.23
C LEU A 84 2.41 6.43 4.53
N SER A 85 2.91 5.24 4.82
CA SER A 85 2.85 4.70 6.18
C SER A 85 3.69 5.58 7.11
N THR A 86 3.14 5.92 8.27
CA THR A 86 3.83 6.71 9.30
C THR A 86 4.15 5.87 10.52
N PHE A 87 5.28 6.16 11.18
CA PHE A 87 5.77 5.45 12.34
C PHE A 87 5.90 6.40 13.52
N LYS A 88 5.67 5.88 14.73
CA LYS A 88 5.99 6.58 15.97
C LYS A 88 7.50 6.60 16.07
N VAL A 89 8.07 7.77 16.30
CA VAL A 89 9.51 7.96 16.48
C VAL A 89 9.77 8.62 17.82
N GLU A 90 10.68 8.03 18.61
CA GLU A 90 11.12 8.55 19.89
C GLU A 90 12.65 8.42 20.00
N ILE A 91 13.28 9.31 20.75
CA ILE A 91 14.69 9.13 21.15
C ILE A 91 14.69 8.50 22.54
N VAL A 92 15.23 7.29 22.66
CA VAL A 92 15.39 6.58 23.92
C VAL A 92 16.87 6.30 24.11
N ASP A 93 17.46 6.78 25.20
CA ASP A 93 18.89 6.63 25.51
C ASP A 93 19.84 7.08 24.38
N GLY A 94 19.41 8.09 23.61
CA GLY A 94 20.18 8.64 22.47
C GLY A 94 20.02 7.87 21.16
N GLU A 95 19.18 6.83 21.13
CA GLU A 95 18.87 6.03 19.95
C GLU A 95 17.45 6.29 19.44
N LEU A 96 17.27 6.25 18.12
CA LEU A 96 15.93 6.32 17.52
C LEU A 96 15.21 5.00 17.73
N ARG A 97 14.03 5.09 18.34
CA ARG A 97 13.07 4.01 18.46
C ARG A 97 11.91 4.28 17.51
N LEU A 98 11.68 3.33 16.62
CA LEU A 98 10.55 3.32 15.69
C LEU A 98 9.51 2.28 16.11
N ASP A 99 8.24 2.66 16.10
CA ASP A 99 7.13 1.75 16.32
C ASP A 99 6.06 1.98 15.23
N ILE A 100 5.53 0.90 14.65
CA ILE A 100 4.43 0.99 13.68
C ILE A 100 3.23 1.62 14.38
N ILE A 101 2.75 2.75 13.86
CA ILE A 101 1.51 3.32 14.37
C ILE A 101 0.40 2.44 13.80
N GLU A 102 -0.25 1.66 14.67
CA GLU A 102 -1.57 1.11 14.39
C GLU A 102 -2.57 2.30 14.36
N LYS A 103 -2.50 3.18 13.34
CA LYS A 103 -3.35 4.37 13.29
C LYS A 103 -4.63 4.06 12.53
N ALA A 104 -5.76 4.12 13.24
CA ALA A 104 -7.10 4.17 12.67
C ALA A 104 -7.18 5.26 11.60
N ALA A 105 -7.62 4.88 10.40
CA ALA A 105 -7.79 5.73 9.24
C ALA A 105 -8.65 6.97 9.56
N GLU A 106 -8.05 8.15 9.44
CA GLU A 106 -8.79 9.32 9.01
C GLU A 106 -8.80 9.30 7.47
N ALA A 107 -9.97 8.98 6.92
CA ALA A 107 -10.22 9.04 5.50
C ALA A 107 -10.08 10.49 5.01
N VAL A 108 -8.99 10.79 4.30
CA VAL A 108 -8.90 12.02 3.50
C VAL A 108 -9.61 11.75 2.17
N GLU A 109 -10.86 12.15 2.11
CA GLU A 109 -11.61 12.26 0.86
C GLU A 109 -10.97 13.38 0.02
N GLN A 110 -10.21 13.02 -1.02
CA GLN A 110 -9.66 14.02 -1.94
C GLN A 110 -10.78 14.60 -2.80
N PRO A 111 -10.91 15.93 -2.91
CA PRO A 111 -11.95 16.55 -3.72
C PRO A 111 -11.71 16.24 -5.20
N ALA A 112 -12.76 15.75 -5.86
CA ALA A 112 -12.81 15.66 -7.31
C ALA A 112 -12.62 17.07 -7.92
N SER A 113 -11.68 17.19 -8.86
CA SER A 113 -11.58 18.38 -9.73
C SER A 113 -12.81 18.41 -10.66
N PRO A 114 -13.40 19.59 -10.97
CA PRO A 114 -14.81 19.70 -11.34
C PRO A 114 -15.08 19.53 -12.84
N ALA A 115 -16.35 19.17 -13.13
CA ALA A 115 -17.18 19.30 -14.35
C ALA A 115 -17.80 17.93 -14.72
N VAL A 116 -19.13 17.71 -14.85
CA VAL A 116 -20.31 18.55 -15.06
C VAL A 116 -21.54 17.86 -14.44
N ALA A 117 -22.52 18.63 -13.98
CA ALA A 117 -23.75 18.19 -13.32
C ALA A 117 -24.76 17.47 -14.23
N ALA A 118 -25.45 16.46 -13.67
CA ALA A 118 -26.92 16.35 -13.64
C ALA A 118 -27.35 15.22 -12.67
N ALA A 119 -28.32 15.50 -11.80
CA ALA A 119 -28.81 14.62 -10.74
C ALA A 119 -30.26 14.17 -10.99
N ALA A 120 -30.66 13.01 -10.44
CA ALA A 120 -31.84 12.74 -9.58
C ALA A 120 -31.93 11.21 -9.23
N PRO A 121 -32.75 10.71 -8.26
CA PRO A 121 -32.24 10.21 -6.98
C PRO A 121 -32.66 8.77 -6.60
N ALA A 122 -32.20 8.33 -5.42
CA ALA A 122 -32.77 7.33 -4.50
C ALA A 122 -32.03 5.98 -4.34
N ALA A 123 -31.35 5.84 -3.20
CA ALA A 123 -31.58 4.85 -2.14
C ALA A 123 -30.47 5.03 -1.09
N ALA A 124 -30.78 4.94 0.20
CA ALA A 124 -29.77 5.06 1.25
C ALA A 124 -28.80 3.86 1.16
N SER A 125 -27.64 4.08 0.55
CA SER A 125 -26.55 3.11 0.48
C SER A 125 -25.99 2.85 1.88
N PRO A 126 -25.53 1.62 2.18
CA PRO A 126 -24.84 1.33 3.43
C PRO A 126 -23.58 2.21 3.56
N THR A 127 -23.20 2.51 4.79
CA THR A 127 -22.00 3.29 5.14
C THR A 127 -20.74 2.61 4.57
N PRO A 128 -19.73 3.35 4.05
CA PRO A 128 -18.54 2.78 3.40
C PRO A 128 -17.74 1.78 4.24
N ALA A 129 -17.87 1.83 5.57
CA ALA A 129 -17.27 0.86 6.49
C ALA A 129 -17.93 -0.53 6.44
N VAL A 130 -19.25 -0.62 6.24
CA VAL A 130 -19.94 -1.92 6.21
C VAL A 130 -19.62 -2.68 4.92
N GLU A 131 -19.51 -1.98 3.80
CA GLU A 131 -19.13 -2.59 2.51
C GLU A 131 -17.70 -3.13 2.50
N ALA A 132 -16.76 -2.42 3.12
CA ALA A 132 -15.36 -2.82 3.16
C ALA A 132 -15.11 -3.99 4.14
N GLU A 133 -15.84 -4.07 5.25
CA GLU A 133 -15.79 -5.21 6.18
C GLU A 133 -16.27 -6.48 5.48
N VAL A 134 -17.40 -6.37 4.77
CA VAL A 134 -17.95 -7.45 3.94
C VAL A 134 -16.95 -7.80 2.83
N ALA A 135 -16.36 -6.83 2.13
CA ALA A 135 -15.42 -7.11 1.05
C ALA A 135 -14.17 -7.86 1.53
N LEU A 136 -13.55 -7.44 2.64
CA LEU A 136 -12.37 -8.09 3.22
C LEU A 136 -12.68 -9.50 3.72
N ALA A 137 -13.82 -9.72 4.38
CA ALA A 137 -14.22 -11.04 4.88
C ALA A 137 -14.36 -12.11 3.77
N HIS A 138 -14.73 -11.69 2.55
CA HIS A 138 -14.89 -12.58 1.40
C HIS A 138 -13.59 -12.84 0.62
N VAL A 139 -12.50 -12.15 0.96
CA VAL A 139 -11.18 -12.44 0.38
C VAL A 139 -10.67 -13.75 0.96
N PRO A 140 -10.31 -14.75 0.14
CA PRO A 140 -9.79 -16.03 0.65
C PRO A 140 -8.63 -15.87 1.64
N LEU A 141 -7.79 -14.85 1.43
CA LEU A 141 -6.69 -14.50 2.30
C LEU A 141 -7.14 -14.16 3.74
N PHE A 142 -8.22 -13.40 3.89
CA PHE A 142 -8.72 -12.91 5.18
C PHE A 142 -9.92 -13.70 5.72
N SER A 143 -10.42 -14.67 4.95
CA SER A 143 -11.53 -15.53 5.34
C SER A 143 -11.26 -16.24 6.66
N GLY A 144 -12.15 -16.13 7.65
CA GLY A 144 -12.00 -16.78 8.96
C GLY A 144 -11.09 -16.04 9.94
N LEU A 145 -10.73 -14.78 9.69
CA LEU A 145 -10.23 -13.90 10.75
C LEU A 145 -11.37 -13.52 11.72
N PRO A 146 -11.08 -13.31 13.02
CA PRO A 146 -12.05 -12.74 13.95
C PRO A 146 -12.55 -11.38 13.45
N ALA A 147 -13.81 -11.04 13.70
CA ALA A 147 -14.40 -9.76 13.28
C ALA A 147 -13.59 -8.55 13.79
N VAL A 148 -13.06 -8.63 15.01
CA VAL A 148 -12.19 -7.58 15.59
C VAL A 148 -10.91 -7.39 14.77
N SER A 149 -10.32 -8.49 14.29
CA SER A 149 -9.10 -8.45 13.48
C SER A 149 -9.41 -7.90 12.08
N LEU A 150 -10.55 -8.25 11.48
CA LEU A 150 -11.02 -7.65 10.22
C LEU A 150 -11.28 -6.15 10.34
N GLN A 151 -11.92 -5.69 11.42
CA GLN A 151 -12.14 -4.28 11.69
C GLN A 151 -10.83 -3.53 11.88
N THR A 152 -9.88 -4.13 12.60
CA THR A 152 -8.53 -3.57 12.77
C THR A 152 -7.84 -3.44 11.41
N LEU A 153 -7.83 -4.51 10.60
CA LEU A 153 -7.20 -4.50 9.28
C LEU A 153 -7.84 -3.42 8.39
N GLN A 154 -9.17 -3.37 8.36
CA GLN A 154 -9.92 -2.41 7.57
C GLN A 154 -9.62 -0.96 7.97
N ALA A 155 -9.50 -0.68 9.27
CA ALA A 155 -9.13 0.63 9.77
C ALA A 155 -7.70 1.03 9.39
N LEU A 156 -6.85 0.09 8.99
CA LEU A 156 -5.47 0.33 8.54
C LEU A 156 -5.33 0.30 7.01
N CYS A 157 -6.38 -0.09 6.29
CA CYS A 157 -6.40 -0.09 4.84
C CYS A 157 -6.92 1.24 4.29
N PHE A 158 -6.63 1.51 3.02
CA PHE A 158 -7.19 2.66 2.31
C PHE A 158 -8.07 2.17 1.15
N ARG A 159 -9.15 2.91 0.88
CA ARG A 159 -10.02 2.66 -0.28
C ARG A 159 -9.63 3.61 -1.40
N ARG A 160 -9.55 3.10 -2.63
CA ARG A 160 -9.26 3.91 -3.82
C ARG A 160 -10.02 3.45 -5.03
N THR A 161 -10.54 4.40 -5.80
CA THR A 161 -11.16 4.16 -7.11
C THR A 161 -10.19 4.55 -8.23
N PHE A 162 -10.15 3.71 -9.25
CA PHE A 162 -9.32 3.82 -10.45
C PHE A 162 -10.23 3.93 -11.67
N ARG A 163 -9.83 4.75 -12.63
CA ARG A 163 -10.55 4.90 -13.90
C ARG A 163 -10.22 3.76 -14.87
N PRO A 164 -11.06 3.52 -15.89
CA PRO A 164 -10.67 2.65 -17.01
C PRO A 164 -9.30 3.07 -17.58
N ASP A 165 -8.50 2.07 -17.96
CA ASP A 165 -7.13 2.17 -18.46
C ASP A 165 -6.09 2.70 -17.44
N GLU A 166 -6.48 2.95 -16.18
CA GLU A 166 -5.55 3.37 -15.14
C GLU A 166 -4.68 2.21 -14.66
N VAL A 167 -3.36 2.38 -14.71
CA VAL A 167 -2.38 1.40 -14.20
C VAL A 167 -2.37 1.45 -12.67
N ILE A 168 -2.75 0.35 -12.04
CA ILE A 168 -2.77 0.18 -10.58
C ILE A 168 -1.41 -0.32 -10.07
N VAL A 169 -0.83 -1.27 -10.80
CA VAL A 169 0.48 -1.88 -10.52
C VAL A 169 1.28 -1.92 -11.80
N GLU A 170 2.58 -1.66 -11.73
CA GLU A 170 3.47 -1.62 -12.90
C GLU A 170 4.53 -2.73 -12.79
N GLU A 171 4.71 -3.50 -13.86
CA GLU A 171 5.72 -4.56 -13.99
C GLU A 171 7.14 -4.02 -13.72
N GLY A 172 7.99 -4.85 -13.09
CA GLY A 172 9.40 -4.52 -12.85
C GLY A 172 9.66 -3.57 -11.69
N ARG A 173 8.61 -2.97 -11.10
CA ARG A 173 8.71 -2.19 -9.86
C ARG A 173 8.80 -3.07 -8.63
N THR A 174 9.36 -2.60 -7.53
CA THR A 174 9.16 -3.30 -6.25
C THR A 174 7.69 -3.11 -5.81
N GLY A 175 7.17 -3.88 -4.86
CA GLY A 175 5.80 -3.69 -4.37
C GLY A 175 5.75 -3.36 -2.88
N ASN A 176 5.08 -2.26 -2.52
CA ASN A 176 4.86 -1.86 -1.12
C ASN A 176 3.47 -2.24 -0.59
N GLY A 177 2.76 -3.15 -1.25
CA GLY A 177 1.39 -3.47 -0.87
C GLY A 177 0.69 -4.44 -1.81
N CYS A 178 -0.48 -4.92 -1.38
CA CYS A 178 -1.43 -5.61 -2.25
C CYS A 178 -2.75 -4.84 -2.33
N TYR A 179 -3.60 -5.28 -3.25
CA TYR A 179 -4.94 -4.74 -3.41
C TYR A 179 -5.96 -5.89 -3.43
N VAL A 180 -7.17 -5.56 -3.01
CA VAL A 180 -8.36 -6.39 -3.16
C VAL A 180 -9.38 -5.58 -3.94
N VAL A 181 -9.93 -6.14 -5.01
CA VAL A 181 -11.03 -5.51 -5.74
C VAL A 181 -12.30 -5.55 -4.90
N VAL A 182 -12.96 -4.40 -4.72
CA VAL A 182 -14.28 -4.28 -4.09
C VAL A 182 -15.38 -4.23 -5.16
N SER A 183 -15.14 -3.47 -6.22
CA SER A 183 -16.04 -3.32 -7.37
C SER A 183 -15.22 -3.07 -8.63
N GLY A 184 -15.79 -3.39 -9.78
CA GLY A 184 -15.11 -3.28 -11.07
C GLY A 184 -14.24 -4.49 -11.40
N ARG A 185 -13.34 -4.34 -12.37
CA ARG A 185 -12.44 -5.39 -12.86
C ARG A 185 -11.08 -4.84 -13.26
N VAL A 186 -10.08 -5.71 -13.17
CA VAL A 186 -8.70 -5.44 -13.56
C VAL A 186 -8.15 -6.56 -14.42
N GLU A 187 -7.22 -6.23 -15.31
CA GLU A 187 -6.44 -7.19 -16.08
C GLU A 187 -4.98 -7.20 -15.62
N VAL A 188 -4.44 -8.40 -15.46
CA VAL A 188 -3.01 -8.63 -15.23
C VAL A 188 -2.34 -8.77 -16.58
N VAL A 189 -1.46 -7.84 -16.93
CA VAL A 189 -0.80 -7.78 -18.23
C VAL A 189 0.71 -7.83 -18.08
N ARG A 190 1.38 -8.59 -18.95
CA ARG A 190 2.84 -8.68 -19.00
C ARG A 190 3.35 -8.40 -20.41
N GLY A 191 4.52 -7.77 -20.51
CA GLY A 191 5.20 -7.55 -21.78
C GLY A 191 5.25 -6.09 -22.23
N LEU A 192 5.75 -5.88 -23.45
CA LEU A 192 5.98 -4.53 -23.99
C LEU A 192 4.65 -3.79 -24.25
N PRO A 193 4.62 -2.44 -24.17
CA PRO A 193 3.42 -1.64 -24.37
C PRO A 193 2.68 -1.94 -25.68
N ASP A 194 3.41 -2.28 -26.74
CA ASP A 194 2.84 -2.53 -28.08
C ASP A 194 2.28 -3.96 -28.23
N ARG A 195 2.61 -4.87 -27.31
CA ARG A 195 2.18 -6.28 -27.32
C ARG A 195 1.94 -6.81 -25.90
N PRO A 196 0.97 -6.26 -25.16
CA PRO A 196 0.64 -6.74 -23.83
C PRO A 196 0.01 -8.14 -23.94
N GLN A 197 0.50 -9.07 -23.13
CA GLN A 197 -0.13 -10.38 -22.93
C GLN A 197 -1.01 -10.31 -21.68
N VAL A 198 -2.32 -10.50 -21.85
CA VAL A 198 -3.25 -10.65 -20.71
C VAL A 198 -3.06 -12.04 -20.10
N LEU A 199 -2.71 -12.09 -18.82
CA LEU A 199 -2.44 -13.31 -18.07
C LEU A 199 -3.67 -13.78 -17.27
N ALA A 200 -4.46 -12.83 -16.76
CA ALA A 200 -5.66 -13.07 -15.95
C ALA A 200 -6.53 -11.80 -15.86
N THR A 201 -7.79 -11.98 -15.52
CA THR A 201 -8.73 -10.91 -15.16
C THR A 201 -9.22 -11.16 -13.74
N PHE A 202 -9.24 -10.13 -12.90
CA PHE A 202 -9.71 -10.21 -11.52
C PHE A 202 -10.89 -9.27 -11.27
N GLY A 203 -11.83 -9.73 -10.43
CA GLY A 203 -13.02 -9.00 -9.99
C GLY A 203 -13.18 -9.00 -8.47
N PRO A 204 -14.37 -8.60 -7.96
CA PRO A 204 -14.60 -8.42 -6.54
C PRO A 204 -14.20 -9.60 -5.66
N GLY A 205 -13.47 -9.34 -4.58
CA GLY A 205 -12.95 -10.32 -3.63
C GLY A 205 -11.61 -10.95 -4.03
N GLU A 206 -11.15 -10.76 -5.27
CA GLU A 206 -9.87 -11.30 -5.73
C GLU A 206 -8.70 -10.38 -5.35
N PRO A 207 -7.67 -10.90 -4.66
CA PRO A 207 -6.47 -10.15 -4.34
C PRO A 207 -5.45 -10.19 -5.48
N PHE A 208 -4.73 -9.08 -5.66
CA PHE A 208 -3.59 -8.99 -6.56
C PHE A 208 -2.41 -8.20 -5.99
N GLY A 209 -1.22 -8.50 -6.51
CA GLY A 209 0.02 -7.89 -6.03
C GLY A 209 0.51 -8.48 -4.70
N GLU A 210 -0.09 -9.56 -4.21
CA GLU A 210 0.26 -10.22 -2.95
C GLU A 210 1.64 -10.89 -3.00
N MET A 211 2.13 -11.26 -4.18
CA MET A 211 3.46 -11.85 -4.34
C MET A 211 4.58 -10.91 -3.85
N ALA A 212 4.39 -9.59 -4.00
CA ALA A 212 5.38 -8.61 -3.56
C ALA A 212 5.38 -8.41 -2.03
N LEU A 213 4.43 -9.00 -1.29
CA LEU A 213 4.39 -8.94 0.16
C LEU A 213 5.29 -9.99 0.83
N LEU A 214 5.65 -11.06 0.13
CA LEU A 214 6.37 -12.21 0.69
C LEU A 214 7.89 -12.14 0.51
N GLY A 215 8.41 -11.13 -0.18
CA GLY A 215 9.83 -10.91 -0.40
C GLY A 215 10.09 -9.59 -1.12
N ASP A 216 11.35 -9.26 -1.40
CA ASP A 216 11.75 -8.05 -2.15
C ASP A 216 11.62 -8.24 -3.66
N TRP A 217 10.54 -8.89 -4.09
CA TRP A 217 10.37 -9.26 -5.48
C TRP A 217 9.76 -8.11 -6.26
N LYS A 218 10.32 -7.87 -7.46
CA LYS A 218 9.70 -6.96 -8.43
C LYS A 218 8.34 -7.52 -8.86
N ARG A 219 7.37 -6.64 -9.09
CA ARG A 219 6.09 -6.90 -9.71
C ARG A 219 6.34 -7.67 -11.00
N THR A 220 5.75 -8.85 -11.08
CA THR A 220 5.95 -9.78 -12.18
C THR A 220 5.05 -9.46 -13.38
N ALA A 221 4.09 -8.55 -13.23
CA ALA A 221 3.17 -8.09 -14.25
C ALA A 221 2.59 -6.73 -13.83
N SER A 222 2.05 -5.99 -14.80
CA SER A 222 1.25 -4.81 -14.54
C SER A 222 -0.20 -5.21 -14.27
N VAL A 223 -0.95 -4.36 -13.57
CA VAL A 223 -2.39 -4.52 -13.35
C VAL A 223 -3.08 -3.23 -13.76
N VAL A 224 -4.05 -3.34 -14.65
CA VAL A 224 -4.75 -2.19 -15.26
C VAL A 224 -6.24 -2.34 -15.02
N ALA A 225 -6.91 -1.26 -14.62
CA ALA A 225 -8.37 -1.23 -14.52
C ALA A 225 -8.99 -1.22 -15.93
N ILE A 226 -9.93 -2.13 -16.21
CA ILE A 226 -10.63 -2.18 -17.51
C ILE A 226 -11.99 -1.45 -17.46
N GLU A 227 -12.46 -1.18 -16.25
CA GLU A 227 -13.64 -0.37 -15.96
C GLU A 227 -13.37 0.47 -14.71
N GLU A 228 -14.33 1.29 -14.27
CA GLU A 228 -14.19 1.97 -12.98
C GLU A 228 -14.09 0.93 -11.86
N THR A 229 -12.95 0.91 -11.18
CA THR A 229 -12.61 -0.15 -10.23
C THR A 229 -12.25 0.44 -8.90
N THR A 230 -12.92 -0.02 -7.84
CA THR A 230 -12.58 0.35 -6.47
C THR A 230 -11.85 -0.79 -5.80
N CYS A 231 -10.71 -0.48 -5.20
CA CYS A 231 -9.90 -1.43 -4.45
C CYS A 231 -9.74 -0.99 -2.99
N ILE A 232 -9.54 -1.98 -2.13
CA ILE A 232 -8.92 -1.80 -0.81
C ILE A 232 -7.43 -2.08 -0.99
N GLY A 233 -6.58 -1.10 -0.69
CA GLY A 233 -5.14 -1.23 -0.68
C GLY A 233 -4.64 -1.53 0.73
N ILE A 234 -3.69 -2.47 0.81
CA ILE A 234 -3.08 -2.93 2.05
C ILE A 234 -1.58 -2.72 1.92
N ASP A 235 -1.05 -1.82 2.75
CA ASP A 235 0.38 -1.53 2.79
C ASP A 235 1.17 -2.70 3.37
N ARG A 236 2.40 -2.88 2.90
CA ARG A 236 3.28 -3.98 3.34
C ARG A 236 3.54 -3.93 4.84
N TRP A 237 3.71 -2.75 5.44
CA TRP A 237 3.96 -2.62 6.88
C TRP A 237 2.75 -3.06 7.70
N VAL A 238 1.57 -2.62 7.29
CA VAL A 238 0.28 -3.03 7.88
C VAL A 238 0.14 -4.55 7.76
N PHE A 239 0.40 -5.08 6.57
CA PHE A 239 0.27 -6.50 6.30
C PHE A 239 1.22 -7.35 7.14
N LEU A 240 2.50 -6.99 7.22
CA LEU A 240 3.50 -7.69 8.03
C LEU A 240 3.22 -7.58 9.53
N ALA A 241 2.77 -6.41 10.00
CA ALA A 241 2.32 -6.25 11.39
C ALA A 241 1.17 -7.20 11.71
N PHE A 242 0.21 -7.32 10.79
CA PHE A 242 -0.95 -8.19 10.97
C PHE A 242 -0.59 -9.68 10.90
N LEU A 243 0.26 -10.09 9.96
CA LEU A 243 0.78 -11.48 9.87
C LEU A 243 1.46 -11.95 11.16
N ARG A 244 2.18 -11.06 11.85
CA ARG A 244 2.84 -11.39 13.12
C ARG A 244 1.87 -11.55 14.27
N ARG A 245 0.76 -10.81 14.25
CA ARG A 245 -0.27 -10.87 15.31
C ARG A 245 -1.25 -12.03 15.11
N GLU A 246 -1.49 -12.42 13.86
CA GLU A 246 -2.44 -13.46 13.47
C GLU A 246 -1.71 -14.54 12.62
N PRO A 247 -0.98 -15.49 13.24
CA PRO A 247 -0.18 -16.50 12.53
C PRO A 247 -0.97 -17.36 11.54
N GLU A 248 -2.27 -17.55 11.78
CA GLU A 248 -3.20 -18.26 10.90
C GLU A 248 -3.30 -17.58 9.52
N LEU A 249 -3.12 -16.26 9.45
CA LEU A 249 -3.05 -15.54 8.18
C LEU A 249 -1.81 -15.96 7.37
N ALA A 250 -0.67 -16.18 8.03
CA ALA A 250 0.54 -16.65 7.37
C ALA A 250 0.36 -18.06 6.78
N VAL A 251 -0.31 -18.95 7.51
CA VAL A 251 -0.65 -20.29 7.01
C VAL A 251 -1.55 -20.21 5.77
N ARG A 252 -2.57 -19.36 5.79
CA ARG A 252 -3.45 -19.16 4.63
C ARG A 252 -2.72 -18.56 3.43
N MET A 253 -1.78 -17.63 3.65
CA MET A 253 -0.91 -17.16 2.58
C MET A 253 -0.10 -18.30 1.94
N LEU A 254 0.53 -19.14 2.76
CA LEU A 254 1.32 -20.26 2.27
C LEU A 254 0.46 -21.21 1.42
N GLN A 255 -0.78 -21.48 1.86
CA GLN A 255 -1.74 -22.29 1.10
C GLN A 255 -2.12 -21.64 -0.24
N LEU A 256 -2.37 -20.33 -0.26
CA LEU A 256 -2.73 -19.60 -1.48
C LEU A 256 -1.58 -19.58 -2.49
N VAL A 257 -0.35 -19.35 -2.03
CA VAL A 257 0.86 -19.40 -2.88
C VAL A 257 1.10 -20.81 -3.41
N ALA A 258 0.96 -21.83 -2.56
CA ALA A 258 1.10 -23.22 -2.97
C ALA A 258 0.06 -23.59 -4.05
N GLN A 259 -1.20 -23.16 -3.89
CA GLN A 259 -2.24 -23.41 -4.88
C GLN A 259 -1.91 -22.72 -6.23
N ARG A 260 -1.48 -21.44 -6.21
CA ARG A 260 -1.08 -20.73 -7.43
C ARG A 260 0.09 -21.41 -8.14
N LEU A 261 1.05 -21.95 -7.39
CA LEU A 261 2.17 -22.71 -7.96
C LEU A 261 1.68 -23.99 -8.65
N VAL A 262 0.77 -24.73 -8.02
CA VAL A 262 0.15 -25.93 -8.61
C VAL A 262 -0.59 -25.57 -9.90
N ASP A 263 -1.44 -24.53 -9.88
CA ASP A 263 -2.22 -24.11 -11.04
C ASP A 263 -1.33 -23.63 -12.20
N THR A 264 -0.19 -22.99 -11.89
CA THR A 264 0.79 -22.55 -12.88
C THR A 264 1.50 -23.75 -13.51
N ASN A 265 1.96 -24.70 -12.70
CA ASN A 265 2.62 -25.93 -13.17
C ASN A 265 1.69 -26.79 -14.02
N GLN A 266 0.41 -26.88 -13.67
CA GLN A 266 -0.59 -27.60 -14.46
C GLN A 266 -0.81 -26.96 -15.84
N ARG A 267 -0.86 -25.62 -15.91
CA ARG A 267 -1.00 -24.88 -17.18
C ARG A 267 0.21 -25.04 -18.10
N LEU A 268 1.42 -25.06 -17.53
CA LEU A 268 2.64 -25.32 -18.29
C LEU A 268 2.69 -26.76 -18.82
N SER A 269 2.28 -27.74 -18.00
CA SER A 269 2.20 -29.15 -18.39
C SER A 269 1.16 -29.41 -19.49
N ALA A 270 0.08 -28.62 -19.55
CA ALA A 270 -0.98 -28.75 -20.55
C ALA A 270 -0.69 -28.00 -21.87
N SER A 271 0.37 -27.18 -21.91
CA SER A 271 0.77 -26.39 -23.08
C SER A 271 2.00 -26.98 -23.81
N ALA A 272 2.44 -28.18 -23.41
CA ALA A 272 3.55 -28.95 -23.97
C ALA A 272 3.04 -30.24 -24.63
#